data_AF-A0A229YSR5-F1
#
_entry.id   AF-A0A229YSR5-F1
#
_cell.length_a   1.000
_cell.length_b   1.000
_cell.length_c   1.000
_cell.angle_alpha   90.00
_cell.angle_beta   90.00
_cell.angle_gamma   90.00
#
_symmetry.space_group_name_H-M   'P 1'
#
loop_
_entity.id
_entity.type
_entity.pdbx_description
1 polymer ?
#
loop_
_entity_poly.entity_id
_entity_poly.type
_entity_poly.pdbx_seq_one_letter_code
_entity_poly.pdbx_strand_id
1 'polypeptide(L)'
;MAKFVLPYRTTISSPTLREVPEGWTTDPGRTSYLAKGEWPKIAKRCGLESPVPIMCTTPESGEHYGLISARGRYYFTDGMAWTIHEILKPTTLDGILQKIFDENERSIKMKVLEEEWTEEDLEEQEKADIVLMEQMKADPGYIDWEAMKSD
;
A
#
# COMPACT_ATOMS: atom_id res chain seq x y z
N MET A 1 34.15 23.88 52.64
CA MET A 1 32.89 24.21 51.94
C MET A 1 32.87 23.45 50.62
N ALA A 2 31.91 22.53 50.46
CA ALA A 2 31.83 21.59 49.35
C ALA A 2 31.21 22.24 48.09
N LYS A 3 31.74 21.87 46.92
CA LYS A 3 31.29 22.27 45.59
C LYS A 3 30.05 21.45 45.20
N PHE A 4 28.95 22.11 44.85
CA PHE A 4 27.83 21.47 44.15
C PHE A 4 27.99 21.69 42.65
N VAL A 5 28.42 20.65 41.94
CA VAL A 5 28.34 20.54 40.49
C VAL A 5 26.99 19.86 40.20
N LEU A 6 26.07 20.57 39.57
CA LEU A 6 24.81 19.98 39.10
C LEU A 6 25.09 19.21 37.80
N PRO A 7 24.64 17.95 37.67
CA PRO A 7 24.85 17.16 36.48
C PRO A 7 23.96 17.66 35.33
N TYR A 8 24.61 17.83 34.18
CA TYR A 8 24.12 17.78 32.80
C TYR A 8 22.62 17.45 32.68
N ARG A 9 21.85 18.44 32.23
CA ARG A 9 20.55 18.20 31.60
C ARG A 9 20.81 17.39 30.34
N THR A 10 20.64 16.07 30.42
CA THR A 10 20.43 15.24 29.24
C THR A 10 19.12 15.70 28.62
N THR A 11 19.21 16.54 27.58
CA THR A 11 18.14 16.65 26.61
C THR A 11 17.93 15.25 26.06
N ILE A 12 16.90 14.57 26.55
CA ILE A 12 16.31 13.42 25.87
C ILE A 12 15.90 13.99 24.51
N SER A 13 16.72 13.75 23.50
CA SER A 13 16.30 13.94 22.12
C SER A 13 15.04 13.11 21.98
N SER A 14 13.92 13.77 21.79
CA SER A 14 12.70 13.16 21.29
C SER A 14 13.08 12.19 20.18
N PRO A 15 12.46 10.99 20.08
CA PRO A 15 12.66 10.17 18.89
C PRO A 15 12.35 11.08 17.71
N THR A 16 13.34 11.27 16.83
CA THR A 16 13.21 12.05 15.61
C THR A 16 11.86 11.66 15.00
N LEU A 17 10.96 12.63 14.87
CA LEU A 17 9.82 12.51 13.97
C LEU A 17 10.42 12.01 12.68
N ARG A 18 10.17 10.74 12.32
CA ARG A 18 10.68 10.16 11.08
C ARG A 18 10.21 11.11 10.00
N GLU A 19 11.15 11.81 9.36
CA GLU A 19 10.78 12.69 8.26
C GLU A 19 10.07 11.83 7.21
N VAL A 20 8.99 12.36 6.66
CA VAL A 20 8.27 11.69 5.59
C VAL A 20 8.93 12.13 4.28
N PRO A 21 9.30 11.20 3.38
CA PRO A 21 9.92 11.56 2.12
C PRO A 21 9.04 12.50 1.28
N GLU A 22 9.68 13.34 0.46
CA GLU A 22 8.96 14.18 -0.48
C GLU A 22 8.10 13.32 -1.42
N GLY A 23 6.86 13.75 -1.66
CA GLY A 23 5.89 12.96 -2.43
C GLY A 23 5.26 11.79 -1.65
N TRP A 24 5.52 11.64 -0.35
CA TRP A 24 4.89 10.64 0.52
C TRP A 24 4.09 11.28 1.65
N THR A 25 3.18 10.52 2.25
CA THR A 25 2.35 10.97 3.37
C THR A 25 1.99 9.82 4.32
N THR A 26 1.93 10.14 5.62
CA THR A 26 1.43 9.25 6.67
C THR A 26 0.02 9.62 7.13
N ASP A 27 -0.64 10.58 6.47
CA ASP A 27 -1.99 11.02 6.84
C ASP A 27 -2.97 9.84 6.81
N PRO A 28 -3.65 9.51 7.93
CA PRO A 28 -4.60 8.39 7.98
C PRO A 28 -5.74 8.52 6.98
N GLY A 29 -6.16 9.74 6.65
CA GLY A 29 -7.17 9.97 5.60
C GLY A 29 -6.71 9.41 4.26
N ARG A 30 -5.45 9.66 3.91
CA ARG A 30 -4.82 9.21 2.66
C ARG A 30 -4.33 7.78 2.70
N THR A 31 -3.87 7.24 3.82
CA THR A 31 -3.40 5.84 3.90
C THR A 31 -4.53 4.83 4.13
N SER A 32 -5.74 5.29 4.46
CA SER A 32 -6.86 4.41 4.84
C SER A 32 -7.25 3.36 3.79
N TYR A 33 -7.06 3.64 2.50
CA TYR A 33 -7.34 2.70 1.41
C TYR A 33 -6.40 1.49 1.41
N LEU A 34 -5.25 1.55 2.09
CA LEU A 34 -4.37 0.39 2.27
C LEU A 34 -4.92 -0.60 3.31
N ALA A 35 -5.78 -0.12 4.21
CA ALA A 35 -6.45 -0.93 5.24
C ALA A 35 -7.93 -1.19 4.95
N LYS A 36 -8.49 -0.62 3.87
CA LYS A 36 -9.92 -0.71 3.51
C LYS A 36 -10.07 -0.88 2.00
N GLY A 37 -11.16 -1.49 1.55
CA GLY A 37 -11.39 -1.72 0.13
C GLY A 37 -10.62 -2.95 -0.38
N GLU A 38 -9.97 -2.83 -1.55
CA GLU A 38 -9.39 -3.97 -2.26
C GLU A 38 -8.03 -4.44 -1.71
N TRP A 39 -7.20 -3.53 -1.20
CA TRP A 39 -5.86 -3.90 -0.70
C TRP A 39 -5.85 -4.97 0.40
N PRO A 40 -6.76 -4.94 1.40
CA PRO A 40 -6.88 -6.06 2.35
C PRO A 40 -7.18 -7.41 1.70
N LYS A 41 -7.96 -7.45 0.60
CA LYS A 41 -8.26 -8.69 -0.12
C LYS A 41 -7.03 -9.22 -0.85
N ILE A 42 -6.33 -8.34 -1.58
CA ILE A 42 -5.07 -8.67 -2.25
C ILE A 42 -4.03 -9.15 -1.23
N ALA A 43 -3.89 -8.44 -0.11
CA ALA A 43 -2.99 -8.82 0.97
C ALA A 43 -3.32 -10.22 1.52
N LYS A 44 -4.60 -10.53 1.74
CA LYS A 44 -5.06 -11.87 2.15
C LYS A 44 -4.67 -12.94 1.13
N ARG A 45 -4.89 -12.71 -0.18
CA ARG A 45 -4.48 -13.65 -1.25
C ARG A 45 -2.97 -13.83 -1.35
N CYS A 46 -2.18 -12.83 -0.95
CA CYS A 46 -0.72 -12.94 -0.82
C CYS A 46 -0.27 -13.58 0.51
N GLY A 47 -1.19 -14.11 1.35
CA GLY A 47 -0.88 -14.71 2.65
C GLY A 47 -0.47 -13.70 3.73
N LEU A 48 -0.77 -12.41 3.54
CA LEU A 48 -0.49 -11.34 4.50
C LEU A 48 -1.71 -11.10 5.39
N GLU A 49 -1.63 -11.57 6.63
CA GLU A 49 -2.64 -11.29 7.64
C GLU A 49 -2.40 -9.95 8.33
N SER A 50 -3.47 -9.16 8.48
CA SER A 50 -3.49 -7.89 9.23
C SER A 50 -2.39 -6.88 8.81
N PRO A 51 -2.30 -6.50 7.52
CA PRO A 51 -1.36 -5.47 7.09
C PRO A 51 -1.67 -4.13 7.77
N VAL A 52 -0.61 -3.46 8.25
CA VAL A 52 -0.68 -2.12 8.86
C VAL A 52 -0.14 -1.10 7.87
N PRO A 53 -0.95 -0.10 7.45
CA PRO A 53 -0.47 1.00 6.62
C PRO A 53 0.59 1.83 7.35
N ILE A 54 1.65 2.19 6.65
CA ILE A 54 2.70 3.09 7.14
C ILE A 54 2.59 4.44 6.45
N MET A 55 2.64 4.44 5.11
CA MET A 55 2.58 5.65 4.29
C MET A 55 2.16 5.32 2.86
N CYS A 56 1.78 6.33 2.10
CA CYS A 56 1.52 6.23 0.66
C CYS A 56 2.08 7.44 -0.09
N THR A 57 2.18 7.33 -1.40
CA THR A 57 2.52 8.46 -2.26
C THR A 57 1.37 9.46 -2.33
N THR A 58 1.71 10.72 -2.45
CA THR A 58 0.75 11.81 -2.64
C THR A 58 0.31 11.89 -4.10
N PRO A 59 -0.93 12.28 -4.42
CA PRO A 59 -1.37 12.46 -5.81
C PRO A 59 -0.42 13.36 -6.64
N GLU A 60 0.18 14.35 -6.00
CA GLU A 60 1.09 15.31 -6.61
C GLU A 60 2.41 14.68 -7.10
N SER A 61 2.81 13.53 -6.56
CA SER A 61 4.00 12.81 -7.02
C SER A 61 3.76 12.05 -8.33
N GLY A 62 2.49 11.80 -8.70
CA GLY A 62 2.12 10.99 -9.86
C GLY A 62 2.36 9.49 -9.68
N GLU A 63 2.88 9.07 -8.52
CA GLU A 63 3.14 7.68 -8.18
C GLU A 63 1.97 7.09 -7.39
N HIS A 64 1.75 5.79 -7.49
CA HIS A 64 0.64 5.08 -6.82
C HIS A 64 1.14 3.98 -5.88
N TYR A 65 2.14 4.30 -5.06
CA TYR A 65 2.74 3.35 -4.12
C TYR A 65 2.20 3.51 -2.70
N GLY A 66 2.14 2.40 -1.99
CA GLY A 66 1.87 2.34 -0.56
C GLY A 66 2.92 1.49 0.14
N LEU A 67 3.25 1.83 1.38
CA LEU A 67 4.12 1.04 2.24
C LEU A 67 3.29 0.48 3.40
N ILE A 68 3.30 -0.85 3.53
CA ILE A 68 2.60 -1.57 4.59
C ILE A 68 3.58 -2.46 5.37
N SER A 69 3.22 -2.81 6.60
CA SER A 69 3.92 -3.83 7.38
C SER A 69 3.01 -4.98 7.76
N ALA A 70 3.53 -6.20 7.68
CA ALA A 70 2.88 -7.41 8.18
C ALA A 70 3.94 -8.35 8.75
N ARG A 71 3.64 -8.98 9.90
CA ARG A 71 4.51 -10.00 10.54
C ARG A 71 5.98 -9.59 10.67
N GLY A 72 6.24 -8.31 10.96
CA GLY A 72 7.59 -7.76 11.14
C GLY A 72 8.37 -7.50 9.84
N ARG A 73 7.71 -7.59 8.68
CA ARG A 73 8.28 -7.28 7.35
C ARG A 73 7.58 -6.09 6.72
N TYR A 74 8.14 -5.59 5.62
CA TYR A 74 7.68 -4.42 4.89
C TYR A 74 7.39 -4.78 3.44
N TYR A 75 6.37 -4.13 2.87
CA TYR A 75 5.89 -4.42 1.54
C TYR A 75 5.46 -3.14 0.83
N PHE A 76 5.74 -3.05 -0.48
CA PHE A 76 5.14 -2.04 -1.33
C PHE A 76 3.86 -2.57 -1.97
N THR A 77 2.82 -1.74 -2.00
CA THR A 77 1.63 -1.93 -2.83
C THR A 77 1.80 -1.10 -4.09
N ASP A 78 1.65 -1.68 -5.28
CA ASP A 78 1.69 -0.98 -6.56
C ASP A 78 0.27 -0.78 -7.10
N GLY A 79 -0.26 0.44 -7.00
CA GLY A 79 -1.63 0.76 -7.43
C GLY A 79 -1.85 0.75 -8.94
N MET A 80 -0.79 0.74 -9.75
CA MET A 80 -0.91 0.61 -11.20
C MET A 80 -0.97 -0.86 -11.62
N ALA A 81 -0.17 -1.71 -10.99
CA ALA A 81 -0.11 -3.14 -11.28
C ALA A 81 -1.05 -3.99 -10.42
N TRP A 82 -1.63 -3.43 -9.36
CA TRP A 82 -2.41 -4.13 -8.34
C TRP A 82 -1.66 -5.26 -7.63
N THR A 83 -0.33 -5.12 -7.52
CA THR A 83 0.55 -6.14 -6.92
C THR A 83 1.13 -5.72 -5.57
N ILE A 84 1.54 -6.71 -4.77
CA ILE A 84 2.28 -6.50 -3.53
C ILE A 84 3.71 -7.04 -3.67
N HIS A 85 4.68 -6.24 -3.24
CA HIS A 85 6.11 -6.53 -3.35
C HIS A 85 6.72 -6.63 -1.94
N GLU A 86 7.23 -7.80 -1.56
CA GLU A 86 7.99 -7.98 -0.32
C GLU A 86 9.35 -7.30 -0.45
N ILE A 87 9.69 -6.44 0.52
CA ILE A 87 11.00 -5.80 0.59
C ILE A 87 11.98 -6.75 1.28
N LEU A 88 12.94 -7.26 0.52
CA LEU A 88 13.98 -8.18 1.00
C LEU A 88 15.16 -7.43 1.60
N LYS A 89 15.55 -6.29 1.00
CA LYS A 89 16.58 -5.39 1.53
C LYS A 89 16.30 -3.94 1.13
N PRO A 90 16.45 -2.98 2.04
CA PRO A 90 16.76 -3.13 3.46
C PRO A 90 15.56 -3.68 4.27
N THR A 91 15.83 -4.36 5.40
CA THR A 91 14.78 -5.00 6.23
C THR A 91 14.25 -4.12 7.36
N THR A 92 14.84 -2.93 7.55
CA THR A 92 14.42 -1.97 8.58
C THR A 92 13.70 -0.80 7.92
N LEU A 93 12.67 -0.27 8.59
CA LEU A 93 11.94 0.89 8.08
C LEU A 93 12.86 2.09 7.84
N ASP A 94 13.82 2.34 8.73
CA ASP A 94 14.78 3.45 8.55
C ASP A 94 15.65 3.27 7.30
N GLY A 95 16.10 2.04 7.04
CA GLY A 95 16.86 1.75 5.81
C GLY A 95 16.01 1.95 4.57
N ILE A 96 14.73 1.57 4.62
CA ILE A 96 13.78 1.72 3.50
C ILE A 96 13.55 3.22 3.24
N LEU A 97 13.23 3.98 4.29
CA LEU A 97 13.01 5.42 4.19
C LEU A 97 14.25 6.13 3.65
N GLN A 98 15.46 5.78 4.13
CA GLN A 98 16.70 6.34 3.60
C GLN A 98 16.84 6.12 2.08
N LYS A 99 16.46 4.94 1.57
CA LYS A 99 16.51 4.65 0.14
C LYS A 99 15.50 5.46 -0.68
N ILE A 100 14.33 5.73 -0.11
CA ILE A 100 13.31 6.58 -0.71
C ILE A 100 13.82 8.03 -0.75
N PHE A 101 14.36 8.53 0.36
CA PHE A 101 14.95 9.87 0.46
C PHE A 101 16.07 10.12 -0.54
N ASP A 102 16.95 9.13 -0.73
CA ASP A 102 18.09 9.25 -1.64
C ASP A 102 17.67 9.12 -3.13
N GLU A 103 16.37 9.11 -3.45
CA GLU A 103 15.79 8.79 -4.78
C GLU A 103 16.37 7.49 -5.37
N ASN A 104 16.81 6.59 -4.50
CA ASN A 104 17.53 5.38 -4.84
C ASN A 104 16.67 4.14 -4.58
N GLU A 105 15.36 4.29 -4.78
CA GLU A 105 14.35 3.25 -4.62
C GLU A 105 14.66 2.02 -5.48
N ARG A 106 15.26 2.22 -6.66
CA ARG A 106 15.73 1.14 -7.55
C ARG A 106 16.75 0.20 -6.88
N SER A 107 17.41 0.62 -5.81
CA SER A 107 18.34 -0.22 -5.04
C SER A 107 17.66 -1.08 -3.97
N ILE A 108 16.35 -0.87 -3.73
CA ILE A 108 15.54 -1.70 -2.85
C ILE A 108 15.33 -3.05 -3.55
N LYS A 109 15.79 -4.12 -2.90
CA LYS A 109 15.59 -5.48 -3.40
C LYS A 109 14.21 -5.95 -2.96
N MET A 110 13.40 -6.32 -3.93
CA MET A 110 12.02 -6.74 -3.71
C MET A 110 11.68 -8.00 -4.49
N LYS A 111 10.61 -8.68 -4.07
CA LYS A 111 10.01 -9.82 -4.78
C LYS A 111 8.50 -9.60 -4.86
N VAL A 112 7.91 -9.82 -6.03
CA VAL A 112 6.44 -9.83 -6.19
C VAL A 112 5.86 -11.04 -5.44
N LEU A 113 4.82 -10.82 -4.65
CA LEU A 113 4.06 -11.90 -4.04
C LEU A 113 3.03 -12.44 -5.04
N GLU A 114 2.91 -13.76 -5.08
CA GLU A 114 1.87 -14.43 -5.86
C GLU A 114 0.55 -14.36 -5.09
N GLU A 115 -0.54 -14.13 -5.82
CA GLU A 115 -1.88 -14.17 -5.27
C GLU A 115 -2.44 -15.59 -5.39
N GLU A 116 -2.85 -16.16 -4.26
CA GLU A 116 -3.61 -17.40 -4.22
C GLU A 116 -5.10 -17.07 -4.25
N TRP A 117 -5.71 -17.22 -5.42
CA TRP A 117 -7.14 -17.04 -5.62
C TRP A 117 -7.89 -18.27 -5.11
N THR A 118 -8.82 -18.06 -4.18
CA THR A 118 -9.70 -19.11 -3.68
C THR A 118 -10.98 -19.21 -4.49
N GLU A 119 -11.70 -20.33 -4.40
CA GLU A 119 -13.00 -20.49 -5.05
C GLU A 119 -14.01 -19.43 -4.57
N GLU A 120 -13.96 -19.08 -3.28
CA GLU A 120 -14.76 -17.98 -2.71
C GLU A 120 -14.43 -16.64 -3.39
N ASP A 121 -13.15 -16.32 -3.62
CA ASP A 121 -12.75 -15.09 -4.30
C ASP A 121 -13.24 -15.05 -5.76
N LEU A 122 -13.19 -16.18 -6.46
CA LEU A 122 -13.67 -16.31 -7.84
C LEU A 122 -15.18 -16.13 -7.94
N GLU A 123 -15.93 -16.72 -7.00
CA GLU A 123 -17.38 -16.54 -6.94
C GLU A 123 -17.79 -15.10 -6.62
N GLU A 124 -17.08 -14.44 -5.69
CA GLU A 124 -17.32 -13.02 -5.39
C GLU A 124 -17.05 -12.14 -6.61
N GLN A 125 -15.96 -12.41 -7.35
CA GLN A 125 -15.64 -11.69 -8.57
C GLN A 125 -16.69 -11.92 -9.66
N GLU A 126 -17.12 -13.16 -9.88
CA GLU A 126 -18.17 -13.47 -10.87
C GLU A 126 -19.49 -12.77 -10.52
N LYS A 127 -19.90 -12.78 -9.26
CA LYS A 127 -21.09 -12.06 -8.81
C LYS A 127 -20.95 -10.56 -9.03
N ALA A 128 -19.78 -9.99 -8.74
CA ALA A 128 -19.52 -8.57 -8.98
C ALA A 128 -19.59 -8.22 -10.47
N ASP A 129 -19.02 -9.08 -11.34
CA ASP A 129 -19.05 -8.91 -12.79
C ASP A 129 -20.46 -9.02 -13.37
N ILE A 130 -21.28 -9.95 -12.86
CA ILE A 130 -22.71 -10.07 -13.23
C ILE A 130 -23.46 -8.80 -12.85
N VAL A 131 -23.29 -8.32 -11.62
CA VAL A 131 -23.95 -7.10 -11.13
C VAL A 131 -23.53 -5.88 -11.97
N LEU A 132 -22.23 -5.77 -12.29
CA LEU A 132 -21.72 -4.70 -13.15
C LEU A 132 -22.34 -4.78 -14.56
N MET A 133 -22.42 -5.98 -15.14
CA MET A 133 -23.07 -6.20 -16.44
C MET A 133 -24.54 -5.81 -16.43
N GLU A 134 -25.30 -6.16 -15.38
CA GLU A 134 -26.70 -5.76 -15.24
C GLU A 134 -26.86 -4.24 -15.10
N GLN A 135 -25.98 -3.59 -14.33
CA GLN A 135 -25.96 -2.14 -14.22
C GLN A 135 -25.65 -1.46 -15.56
N MET A 136 -24.66 -1.96 -16.30
CA MET A 136 -24.35 -1.45 -17.62
C MET A 136 -25.53 -1.63 -18.57
N LYS A 137 -26.20 -2.78 -18.56
CA LYS A 137 -27.41 -3.03 -19.39
C LYS A 137 -28.59 -2.10 -19.06
N ALA A 138 -28.66 -1.61 -17.83
CA ALA A 138 -29.68 -0.65 -17.42
C ALA A 138 -29.38 0.79 -17.88
N ASP A 139 -28.17 1.08 -18.34
CA ASP A 139 -27.80 2.39 -18.88
C ASP A 139 -28.47 2.61 -20.25
N PRO A 140 -29.19 3.74 -20.46
CA PRO A 140 -29.78 4.09 -21.75
C PRO A 140 -28.79 4.11 -22.93
N GLY A 141 -27.50 4.28 -22.67
CA GLY A 141 -26.43 4.25 -23.66
C GLY A 141 -25.87 2.85 -23.96
N TYR A 142 -26.35 1.81 -23.30
CA TYR A 142 -25.87 0.45 -23.54
C TYR A 142 -26.33 -0.07 -24.89
N ILE A 143 -25.35 -0.48 -25.69
CA ILE A 143 -25.56 -1.08 -27.01
C ILE A 143 -25.34 -2.59 -26.87
N ASP A 144 -26.40 -3.36 -27.08
CA ASP A 144 -26.30 -4.81 -27.20
C ASP A 144 -25.73 -5.18 -28.57
N TRP A 145 -24.41 -5.36 -28.64
CA TRP A 145 -23.70 -5.72 -29.86
C TRP A 145 -24.12 -7.07 -30.43
N GLU A 146 -24.66 -7.99 -29.63
CA GLU A 146 -25.17 -9.28 -30.13
C GLU A 146 -26.52 -9.12 -30.84
N ALA A 147 -27.36 -8.18 -30.38
CA ALA A 147 -28.57 -7.79 -31.11
C ALA A 147 -28.25 -7.07 -32.45
N MET A 148 -27.11 -6.38 -32.54
CA MET A 148 -26.68 -5.68 -33.77
C MET A 148 -26.11 -6.59 -34.87
N LYS A 149 -25.72 -7.83 -34.56
CA LYS A 149 -25.19 -8.79 -35.56
C LYS A 149 -26.27 -9.64 -36.25
N SER A 150 -27.55 -9.39 -35.95
CA SER A 150 -28.69 -10.16 -36.48
C SER A 150 -29.36 -9.53 -37.72
N ASP A 151 -28.72 -8.57 -38.39
CA ASP A 151 -29.10 -8.02 -39.72
C ASP A 151 -28.16 -8.53 -40.81
#